data_AF-A0A7C3C6S8-F1
#
_entry.id   AF-A0A7C3C6S8-F1
#
_cell.length_a   1.000
_cell.length_b   1.000
_cell.length_c   1.000
_cell.angle_alpha   90.00
_cell.angle_beta   90.00
_cell.angle_gamma   90.00
#
_symmetry.space_group_name_H-M   'P 1'
#
loop_
_entity.id
_entity.type
_entity.pdbx_description
1 polymer ?
#
loop_
_entity_poly.entity_id
_entity_poly.type
_entity_poly.pdbx_seq_one_letter_code
_entity_poly.pdbx_strand_id
1 'polypeptide(L)'
;MLVPTATMAEHVRHELAREELLVRPRSVVTLHRFVEEHAAGFRQAPRPVVRRLIRQALEDDPPEALEAVARMPGTVGALEELIEELSLAGLAAHEFARLAPRLAPEAPLAEAVAEIYSRVALGLLERNLSLRAERIRSAAVRIREKGLEGVRTVLVDGFFTFHRAELELLRAVAAHADLCVALPSWGGSEPAREALLEMGLEERRLLEVRRYPQAQIVRADTMEAEAAEIARRILDEAGRGRSFREMGVVVRSRAPYVSLLRETFQRFGIPARFYFGVPLASLPA
;
A
#
# COMPACT_ATOMS: atom_id res chain seq x y z
N MET A 1 -3.08 -8.09 15.27
CA MET A 1 -2.86 -6.70 14.83
C MET A 1 -2.43 -6.70 13.38
N LEU A 2 -3.13 -5.95 12.55
CA LEU A 2 -2.88 -5.76 11.12
C LEU A 2 -2.26 -4.38 10.91
N VAL A 3 -1.16 -4.33 10.17
CA VAL A 3 -0.42 -3.09 9.86
C VAL A 3 -0.10 -3.01 8.36
N PRO A 4 0.14 -1.81 7.79
CA PRO A 4 0.36 -1.67 6.36
C PRO A 4 1.69 -2.24 5.86
N THR A 5 2.76 -2.11 6.66
CA THR A 5 4.14 -2.40 6.20
C THR A 5 4.90 -3.32 7.14
N ALA A 6 5.88 -4.05 6.59
CA ALA A 6 6.76 -4.90 7.37
C ALA A 6 7.58 -4.10 8.40
N THR A 7 8.00 -2.89 8.04
CA THR A 7 8.70 -1.96 8.95
C THR A 7 7.83 -1.58 10.14
N MET A 8 6.54 -1.29 9.92
CA MET A 8 5.61 -1.02 11.03
C MET A 8 5.38 -2.27 11.89
N ALA A 9 5.27 -3.46 11.28
CA ALA A 9 5.14 -4.70 12.03
C ALA A 9 6.38 -4.99 12.90
N GLU A 10 7.58 -4.70 12.41
CA GLU A 10 8.82 -4.75 13.19
C GLU A 10 8.80 -3.71 14.33
N HIS A 11 8.42 -2.47 14.03
CA HIS A 11 8.35 -1.38 15.01
C HIS A 11 7.41 -1.70 16.17
N VAL A 12 6.17 -2.06 15.88
CA VAL A 12 5.15 -2.40 16.88
C VAL A 12 5.60 -3.58 17.75
N ARG A 13 6.21 -4.62 17.17
CA ARG A 13 6.74 -5.74 17.96
C ARG A 13 7.85 -5.30 18.92
N HIS A 14 8.74 -4.42 18.48
CA HIS A 14 9.78 -3.87 19.34
C HIS A 14 9.22 -2.97 20.44
N GLU A 15 8.18 -2.20 20.15
CA GLU A 15 7.48 -1.35 21.12
C GLU A 15 6.82 -2.20 22.21
N LEU A 16 6.00 -3.19 21.84
CA LEU A 16 5.36 -4.11 22.78
C LEU A 16 6.38 -4.85 23.65
N ALA A 17 7.48 -5.33 23.08
CA ALA A 17 8.53 -6.01 23.84
C ALA A 17 9.21 -5.09 24.87
N ARG A 18 9.33 -3.78 24.59
CA ARG A 18 9.91 -2.80 25.54
C ARG A 18 8.96 -2.45 26.67
N GLU A 19 7.66 -2.52 26.42
CA GLU A 19 6.63 -2.37 27.45
C GLU A 19 6.38 -3.67 28.22
N GLU A 20 7.27 -4.66 28.07
CA GLU A 20 7.19 -5.98 28.72
C GLU A 20 5.91 -6.78 28.35
N LEU A 21 5.26 -6.41 27.24
CA LEU A 21 4.10 -7.10 26.70
C LEU A 21 4.55 -8.25 25.80
N LEU A 22 4.50 -9.47 26.35
CA LEU A 22 4.84 -10.69 25.62
C LEU A 22 3.73 -11.07 24.63
N VAL A 23 3.89 -10.66 23.38
CA VAL A 23 3.03 -11.09 22.27
C VAL A 23 3.72 -12.14 21.41
N ARG A 24 2.96 -13.12 20.90
CA ARG A 24 3.49 -14.05 19.90
C ARG A 24 3.91 -13.25 18.66
N PRO A 25 5.06 -13.53 18.04
CA PRO A 25 5.50 -12.80 16.85
C PRO A 25 4.48 -12.82 15.69
N ARG A 26 3.66 -13.87 15.60
CA ARG A 26 2.59 -14.00 14.60
C ARG A 26 1.34 -13.15 14.89
N SER A 27 1.28 -12.46 16.03
CA SER A 27 0.15 -11.60 16.40
C SER A 27 0.19 -10.22 15.74
N VAL A 28 1.35 -9.81 15.20
CA VAL A 28 1.52 -8.56 14.44
C VAL A 28 1.93 -8.90 13.02
N VAL A 29 1.01 -8.73 12.07
CA VAL A 29 1.22 -9.11 10.67
C VAL A 29 0.82 -7.98 9.73
N THR A 30 1.40 -7.98 8.54
CA THR A 30 0.98 -7.04 7.50
C THR A 30 -0.35 -7.46 6.90
N LEU A 31 -1.12 -6.50 6.38
CA LEU A 31 -2.33 -6.83 5.62
C LEU A 31 -2.02 -7.78 4.45
N HIS A 32 -0.88 -7.58 3.78
CA HIS A 32 -0.44 -8.46 2.70
C HIS A 32 -0.28 -9.92 3.16
N ARG A 33 0.40 -10.15 4.30
CA ARG A 33 0.61 -11.49 4.84
C ARG A 33 -0.70 -12.10 5.34
N PHE A 34 -1.55 -11.29 5.97
CA PHE A 34 -2.87 -11.73 6.42
C PHE A 34 -3.73 -12.21 5.24
N VAL A 35 -3.76 -11.44 4.16
CA VAL A 35 -4.44 -11.82 2.91
C VAL A 35 -3.80 -13.05 2.30
N GLU A 36 -2.48 -13.20 2.32
CA GLU A 36 -1.81 -14.39 1.80
C GLU A 36 -2.20 -15.67 2.54
N GLU A 37 -2.32 -15.62 3.87
CA GLU A 37 -2.75 -16.77 4.69
C GLU A 37 -4.22 -17.17 4.42
N HIS A 38 -5.07 -16.22 3.97
CA HIS A 38 -6.50 -16.45 3.75
C HIS A 38 -6.92 -16.47 2.27
N ALA A 39 -6.09 -16.05 1.33
CA ALA A 39 -6.37 -16.17 -0.10
C ALA A 39 -6.28 -17.64 -0.52
N ALA A 40 -7.14 -18.08 -1.44
CA ALA A 40 -7.26 -19.47 -1.89
C ALA A 40 -6.08 -19.97 -2.76
N GLY A 41 -4.83 -19.66 -2.38
CA GLY A 41 -3.62 -20.12 -3.09
C GLY A 41 -3.19 -19.26 -4.27
N PHE A 42 -3.97 -18.25 -4.66
CA PHE A 42 -3.56 -17.32 -5.72
C PHE A 42 -2.43 -16.39 -5.26
N ARG A 43 -1.35 -16.37 -6.05
CA ARG A 43 -0.24 -15.43 -5.83
C ARG A 43 -0.53 -14.10 -6.50
N GLN A 44 0.04 -13.02 -5.98
CA GLN A 44 -0.09 -11.71 -6.60
C GLN A 44 0.71 -11.67 -7.90
N ALA A 45 0.06 -11.20 -8.96
CA ALA A 45 0.70 -11.01 -10.24
C ALA A 45 1.85 -9.98 -10.13
N PRO A 46 3.08 -10.32 -10.53
CA PRO A 46 4.13 -9.33 -10.69
C PRO A 46 3.77 -8.36 -11.82
N ARG A 47 4.05 -7.06 -11.65
CA ARG A 47 3.81 -6.03 -12.69
C ARG A 47 4.35 -6.40 -14.08
N PRO A 48 5.57 -6.96 -14.24
CA PRO A 48 6.06 -7.38 -15.55
C PRO A 48 5.20 -8.45 -16.23
N VAL A 49 4.55 -9.34 -15.46
CA VAL A 49 3.65 -10.36 -16.00
C VAL A 49 2.36 -9.72 -16.50
N VAL A 50 1.78 -8.79 -15.74
CA VAL A 50 0.59 -8.02 -16.18
C VAL A 50 0.89 -7.26 -17.47
N ARG A 51 2.01 -6.53 -17.51
CA ARG A 51 2.48 -5.82 -18.72
C ARG A 51 2.68 -6.76 -19.91
N ARG A 52 3.23 -7.96 -19.69
CA ARG A 52 3.40 -8.95 -20.76
C ARG A 52 2.07 -9.43 -21.30
N LEU A 53 1.09 -9.72 -20.44
CA LEU A 53 -0.26 -10.14 -20.84
C LEU A 53 -0.99 -9.05 -21.60
N ILE A 54 -0.89 -7.79 -21.17
CA ILE A 54 -1.45 -6.64 -21.90
C ILE A 54 -0.81 -6.52 -23.28
N ARG A 55 0.54 -6.58 -23.35
CA ARG A 55 1.25 -6.52 -24.62
C ARG A 55 0.82 -7.64 -25.55
N GLN A 56 0.74 -8.87 -25.04
CA GLN A 56 0.29 -10.01 -25.80
C GLN A 56 -1.14 -9.79 -26.34
N ALA A 57 -2.06 -9.31 -25.51
CA ALA A 57 -3.43 -9.03 -25.93
C ALA A 57 -3.53 -7.95 -27.03
N LEU A 58 -2.61 -6.98 -27.05
CA LEU A 58 -2.51 -5.95 -28.10
C LEU A 58 -1.77 -6.44 -29.36
N GLU A 59 -0.86 -7.41 -29.24
CA GLU A 59 -0.10 -7.98 -30.36
C GLU A 59 -0.92 -9.01 -31.13
N ASP A 60 -1.69 -9.85 -30.43
CA ASP A 60 -2.42 -10.98 -31.00
C ASP A 60 -3.64 -10.51 -31.80
N ASP A 61 -4.46 -9.62 -31.21
CA ASP A 61 -5.72 -9.15 -31.80
C ASP A 61 -6.18 -7.86 -31.07
N PRO A 62 -5.64 -6.67 -31.41
CA PRO A 62 -6.00 -5.44 -30.74
C PRO A 62 -7.45 -5.04 -31.08
N PRO A 63 -8.28 -4.66 -30.09
CA PRO A 63 -9.60 -4.11 -30.38
C PRO A 63 -9.50 -2.86 -31.27
N GLU A 64 -10.47 -2.65 -32.17
CA GLU A 64 -10.47 -1.58 -33.18
C GLU A 64 -10.15 -0.19 -32.57
N ALA A 65 -10.77 0.13 -31.43
CA ALA A 65 -10.57 1.41 -30.74
C ALA A 65 -9.15 1.62 -30.20
N LEU A 66 -8.34 0.56 -30.08
CA LEU A 66 -6.97 0.60 -29.58
C LEU A 66 -5.91 0.34 -30.67
N GLU A 67 -6.29 -0.01 -31.90
CA GLU A 67 -5.35 -0.34 -32.98
C GLU A 67 -4.30 0.76 -33.22
N ALA A 68 -4.76 2.02 -33.29
CA ALA A 68 -3.91 3.17 -33.55
C ALA A 68 -2.83 3.40 -32.47
N VAL A 69 -3.11 2.97 -31.23
CA VAL A 69 -2.23 3.17 -30.07
C VAL A 69 -1.54 1.88 -29.61
N ALA A 70 -1.92 0.71 -30.14
CA ALA A 70 -1.44 -0.59 -29.68
C ALA A 70 0.10 -0.71 -29.68
N ARG A 71 0.77 -0.07 -30.65
CA ARG A 71 2.24 -0.09 -30.80
C ARG A 71 2.97 1.08 -30.11
N MET A 72 2.25 2.01 -29.48
CA MET A 72 2.88 3.17 -28.86
C MET A 72 3.58 2.79 -27.54
N PRO A 73 4.77 3.36 -27.23
CA PRO A 73 5.56 2.98 -26.06
C PRO A 73 4.88 3.17 -24.68
N GLY A 74 3.81 3.99 -24.60
CA GLY A 74 3.08 4.28 -23.37
C GLY A 74 1.82 3.44 -23.12
N THR A 75 1.27 2.80 -24.15
CA THR A 75 -0.08 2.20 -24.10
C THR A 75 -0.17 1.06 -23.08
N VAL A 76 0.84 0.19 -23.03
CA VAL A 76 0.88 -0.91 -22.05
C VAL A 76 0.93 -0.37 -20.61
N GLY A 77 1.64 0.73 -20.37
CA GLY A 77 1.70 1.36 -19.05
C GLY A 77 0.37 1.97 -18.64
N ALA A 78 -0.26 2.71 -19.54
CA ALA A 78 -1.57 3.32 -19.30
C ALA A 78 -2.67 2.27 -19.04
N LEU A 79 -2.68 1.17 -19.81
CA LEU A 79 -3.63 0.07 -19.59
C LEU A 79 -3.36 -0.69 -18.30
N GLU A 80 -2.09 -0.87 -17.91
CA GLU A 80 -1.74 -1.48 -16.62
C GLU A 80 -2.27 -0.64 -15.46
N GLU A 81 -2.04 0.67 -15.51
CA GLU A 81 -2.51 1.62 -14.48
C GLU A 81 -4.04 1.63 -14.41
N LEU A 82 -4.72 1.72 -15.56
CA LEU A 82 -6.19 1.69 -15.61
C LEU A 82 -6.77 0.39 -15.08
N ILE A 83 -6.19 -0.77 -15.43
CA ILE A 83 -6.63 -2.07 -14.91
C ILE A 83 -6.47 -2.14 -13.38
N GLU A 84 -5.35 -1.65 -12.84
CA GLU A 84 -5.11 -1.61 -11.40
C GLU A 84 -6.12 -0.67 -10.71
N GLU A 85 -6.38 0.51 -11.28
CA GLU A 85 -7.38 1.47 -10.77
C GLU A 85 -8.79 0.87 -10.74
N LEU A 86 -9.23 0.25 -11.83
CA LEU A 86 -10.51 -0.45 -11.90
C LEU A 86 -10.58 -1.56 -10.84
N SER A 87 -9.52 -2.35 -10.72
CA SER A 87 -9.43 -3.43 -9.72
C SER A 87 -9.56 -2.91 -8.29
N LEU A 88 -8.84 -1.83 -7.95
CA LEU A 88 -8.87 -1.16 -6.64
C LEU A 88 -10.22 -0.48 -6.35
N ALA A 89 -10.90 0.02 -7.37
CA ALA A 89 -12.26 0.55 -7.29
C ALA A 89 -13.33 -0.54 -7.06
N GLY A 90 -12.94 -1.81 -7.10
CA GLY A 90 -13.83 -2.95 -6.89
C GLY A 90 -14.48 -3.47 -8.17
N LEU A 91 -13.92 -3.16 -9.35
CA LEU A 91 -14.40 -3.66 -10.63
C LEU A 91 -13.49 -4.78 -11.11
N ALA A 92 -13.93 -6.02 -10.88
CA ALA A 92 -13.33 -7.18 -11.52
C ALA A 92 -13.55 -7.14 -13.05
N ALA A 93 -12.72 -7.85 -13.83
CA ALA A 93 -12.81 -7.84 -15.29
C ALA A 93 -14.23 -8.16 -15.81
N HIS A 94 -14.89 -9.17 -15.24
CA HIS A 94 -16.26 -9.55 -15.62
C HIS A 94 -17.31 -8.50 -15.24
N GLU A 95 -17.13 -7.79 -14.13
CA GLU A 95 -18.03 -6.72 -13.70
C GLU A 95 -17.87 -5.49 -14.58
N PHE A 96 -16.62 -5.14 -14.91
CA PHE A 96 -16.32 -4.04 -15.80
C PHE A 96 -16.83 -4.32 -17.22
N ALA A 97 -16.65 -5.52 -17.76
CA ALA A 97 -17.21 -5.90 -19.06
C ALA A 97 -18.75 -5.78 -19.11
N ARG A 98 -19.44 -6.08 -18.01
CA ARG A 98 -20.89 -5.91 -17.91
C ARG A 98 -21.32 -4.43 -17.81
N LEU A 99 -20.49 -3.58 -17.21
CA LEU A 99 -20.80 -2.17 -16.96
C LEU A 99 -20.31 -1.22 -18.06
N ALA A 100 -19.23 -1.57 -18.78
CA ALA A 100 -18.61 -0.72 -19.78
C ALA A 100 -19.61 -0.20 -20.85
N PRO A 101 -20.50 -1.05 -21.42
CA PRO A 101 -21.50 -0.57 -22.39
C PRO A 101 -22.52 0.42 -21.81
N ARG A 102 -22.70 0.43 -20.48
CA ARG A 102 -23.65 1.31 -19.78
C ARG A 102 -23.00 2.61 -19.30
N LEU A 103 -21.73 2.54 -18.91
CA LEU A 103 -20.98 3.68 -18.38
C LEU A 103 -20.58 4.66 -19.48
N ALA A 104 -20.30 4.14 -20.68
CA ALA A 104 -19.95 4.96 -21.82
C ALA A 104 -20.53 4.36 -23.11
N PRO A 105 -21.85 4.47 -23.34
CA PRO A 105 -22.54 3.85 -24.48
C PRO A 105 -22.01 4.33 -25.84
N GLU A 106 -21.42 5.52 -25.89
CA GLU A 106 -20.86 6.14 -27.09
C GLU A 106 -19.33 6.00 -27.19
N ALA A 107 -18.68 5.33 -26.23
CA ALA A 107 -17.23 5.21 -26.17
C ALA A 107 -16.77 3.76 -26.43
N PRO A 108 -16.41 3.41 -27.69
CA PRO A 108 -15.90 2.08 -28.03
C PRO A 108 -14.60 1.74 -27.27
N LEU A 109 -13.92 2.75 -26.73
CA LEU A 109 -12.75 2.58 -25.87
C LEU A 109 -13.06 1.81 -24.57
N ALA A 110 -14.23 2.02 -23.95
CA ALA A 110 -14.55 1.36 -22.68
C ALA A 110 -14.71 -0.16 -22.87
N GLU A 111 -15.35 -0.56 -23.96
CA GLU A 111 -15.50 -1.97 -24.36
C GLU A 111 -14.15 -2.59 -24.73
N ALA A 112 -13.32 -1.87 -25.50
CA ALA A 112 -11.97 -2.31 -25.83
C ALA A 112 -11.10 -2.53 -24.58
N VAL A 113 -11.16 -1.63 -23.59
CA VAL A 113 -10.46 -1.81 -22.30
C VAL A 113 -11.02 -3.02 -21.56
N ALA A 114 -12.33 -3.23 -21.56
CA ALA A 114 -12.95 -4.37 -20.89
C ALA A 114 -12.54 -5.71 -21.52
N GLU A 115 -12.40 -5.74 -22.83
CA GLU A 115 -11.89 -6.90 -23.56
C GLU A 115 -10.44 -7.20 -23.18
N ILE A 116 -9.54 -6.21 -23.22
CA ILE A 116 -8.15 -6.37 -22.80
C ILE A 116 -8.08 -6.83 -21.34
N TYR A 117 -8.85 -6.22 -20.44
CA TYR A 117 -8.86 -6.59 -19.03
C TYR A 117 -9.34 -8.05 -18.84
N SER A 118 -10.36 -8.49 -19.60
CA SER A 118 -10.84 -9.87 -19.58
C SER A 118 -9.76 -10.86 -20.04
N ARG A 119 -9.05 -10.56 -21.14
CA ARG A 119 -7.92 -11.38 -21.62
C ARG A 119 -6.79 -11.45 -20.59
N VAL A 120 -6.45 -10.33 -19.97
CA VAL A 120 -5.45 -10.28 -18.89
C VAL A 120 -5.89 -11.12 -17.69
N ALA A 121 -7.14 -11.00 -17.25
CA ALA A 121 -7.67 -11.76 -16.12
C ALA A 121 -7.63 -13.28 -16.37
N LEU A 122 -7.99 -13.72 -17.59
CA LEU A 122 -7.88 -15.12 -18.00
C LEU A 122 -6.42 -15.59 -18.00
N GLY A 123 -5.51 -14.81 -18.59
CA GLY A 123 -4.08 -15.15 -18.61
C GLY A 123 -3.45 -15.20 -17.20
N LEU A 124 -3.93 -14.39 -16.26
CA LEU A 124 -3.53 -14.48 -14.85
C LEU A 124 -4.06 -15.75 -14.19
N LEU A 125 -5.34 -16.09 -14.41
CA LEU A 125 -5.98 -17.27 -13.85
C LEU A 125 -5.26 -18.57 -14.27
N GLU A 126 -4.93 -18.71 -15.55
CA GLU A 126 -4.16 -19.86 -16.08
C GLU A 126 -2.81 -20.06 -15.37
N ARG A 127 -2.23 -18.97 -14.86
CA ARG A 127 -0.93 -18.96 -14.18
C ARG A 127 -1.05 -19.06 -12.66
N ASN A 128 -2.26 -19.26 -12.13
CA ASN A 128 -2.57 -19.18 -10.70
C ASN A 128 -2.14 -17.84 -10.08
N LEU A 129 -2.26 -16.76 -10.85
CA LEU A 129 -1.97 -15.39 -10.47
C LEU A 129 -3.27 -14.58 -10.39
N SER A 130 -3.23 -13.50 -9.63
CA SER A 130 -4.35 -12.57 -9.49
C SER A 130 -3.87 -11.17 -9.16
N LEU A 131 -4.68 -10.17 -9.51
CA LEU A 131 -4.45 -8.79 -9.10
C LEU A 131 -4.58 -8.63 -7.59
N ARG A 132 -4.01 -7.55 -7.05
CA ARG A 132 -4.02 -7.30 -5.60
C ARG A 132 -5.43 -7.29 -5.02
N ALA A 133 -6.36 -6.55 -5.64
CA ALA A 133 -7.72 -6.42 -5.13
C ALA A 133 -8.48 -7.76 -5.17
N GLU A 134 -8.25 -8.59 -6.20
CA GLU A 134 -8.87 -9.92 -6.29
C GLU A 134 -8.39 -10.87 -5.19
N ARG A 135 -7.12 -10.81 -4.81
CA ARG A 135 -6.61 -11.59 -3.67
C ARG A 135 -7.29 -11.19 -2.38
N ILE A 136 -7.48 -9.89 -2.18
CA ILE A 136 -8.15 -9.35 -0.99
C ILE A 136 -9.62 -9.80 -0.98
N ARG A 137 -10.32 -9.73 -2.11
CA ARG A 137 -11.69 -10.25 -2.25
C ARG A 137 -11.78 -11.75 -1.98
N SER A 138 -10.86 -12.54 -2.54
CA SER A 138 -10.79 -13.98 -2.30
C SER A 138 -10.58 -14.31 -0.82
N ALA A 139 -9.69 -13.58 -0.14
CA ALA A 139 -9.50 -13.71 1.30
C ALA A 139 -10.76 -13.34 2.08
N ALA A 140 -11.45 -12.27 1.69
CA ALA A 140 -12.72 -11.87 2.31
C ALA A 140 -13.81 -12.94 2.15
N VAL A 141 -13.94 -13.56 0.97
CA VAL A 141 -14.85 -14.69 0.72
C VAL A 141 -14.52 -15.87 1.64
N ARG A 142 -13.24 -16.28 1.68
CA ARG A 142 -12.83 -17.42 2.51
C ARG A 142 -13.03 -17.16 4.01
N ILE A 143 -12.79 -15.94 4.48
CA ILE A 143 -13.04 -15.55 5.87
C ILE A 143 -14.54 -15.61 6.17
N ARG A 144 -15.41 -15.17 5.26
CA ARG A 144 -16.86 -15.31 5.45
C ARG A 144 -17.27 -16.78 5.58
N GLU A 145 -16.70 -17.67 4.77
CA GLU A 145 -17.03 -19.10 4.74
C GLU A 145 -16.44 -19.90 5.90
N LYS A 146 -15.17 -19.66 6.25
CA LYS A 146 -14.40 -20.49 7.19
C LYS A 146 -14.13 -19.81 8.53
N GLY A 147 -14.44 -18.53 8.67
CA GLY A 147 -14.10 -17.73 9.84
C GLY A 147 -12.59 -17.45 9.96
N LEU A 148 -12.15 -17.12 11.19
CA LEU A 148 -10.78 -16.71 11.51
C LEU A 148 -10.07 -17.67 12.49
N GLU A 149 -10.38 -18.97 12.44
CA GLU A 149 -9.66 -20.03 13.18
C GLU A 149 -9.33 -19.68 14.66
N GLY A 150 -10.31 -19.15 15.40
CA GLY A 150 -10.18 -18.86 16.83
C GLY A 150 -9.61 -17.47 17.18
N VAL A 151 -9.30 -16.63 16.18
CA VAL A 151 -9.00 -15.20 16.41
C VAL A 151 -10.28 -14.48 16.82
N ARG A 152 -10.31 -13.95 18.04
CA ARG A 152 -11.48 -13.24 18.60
C ARG A 152 -11.43 -11.73 18.41
N THR A 153 -10.23 -11.16 18.27
CA THR A 153 -10.04 -9.71 18.22
C THR A 153 -9.00 -9.37 17.17
N VAL A 154 -9.33 -8.42 16.30
CA VAL A 154 -8.45 -7.89 15.26
C VAL A 154 -8.31 -6.38 15.45
N LEU A 155 -7.08 -5.96 15.73
CA LEU A 155 -6.70 -4.55 15.77
C LEU A 155 -6.07 -4.16 14.44
N VAL A 156 -6.48 -3.04 13.86
CA VAL A 156 -5.95 -2.52 12.59
C VAL A 156 -5.39 -1.13 12.83
N ASP A 157 -4.13 -0.89 12.48
CA ASP A 157 -3.44 0.37 12.77
C ASP A 157 -2.45 0.76 11.67
N GLY A 158 -2.19 2.07 11.55
CA GLY A 158 -1.25 2.67 10.60
C GLY A 158 -1.81 2.92 9.20
N PHE A 159 -3.09 2.63 8.97
CA PHE A 159 -3.77 2.91 7.71
C PHE A 159 -4.36 4.31 7.73
N PHE A 160 -4.26 5.00 6.60
CA PHE A 160 -4.87 6.32 6.41
C PHE A 160 -6.17 6.23 5.64
N THR A 161 -6.24 5.30 4.69
CA THR A 161 -7.39 5.04 3.82
C THR A 161 -7.50 3.55 3.57
N PHE A 162 -8.67 3.12 3.12
CA PHE A 162 -8.91 1.75 2.66
C PHE A 162 -9.58 1.78 1.30
N HIS A 163 -9.11 0.93 0.40
CA HIS A 163 -9.81 0.70 -0.86
C HIS A 163 -11.05 -0.18 -0.64
N ARG A 164 -11.94 -0.23 -1.62
CA ARG A 164 -13.20 -0.97 -1.51
C ARG A 164 -13.00 -2.45 -1.15
N ALA A 165 -12.05 -3.12 -1.79
CA ALA A 165 -11.72 -4.52 -1.48
C ALA A 165 -11.21 -4.69 -0.04
N GLU A 166 -10.44 -3.72 0.48
CA GLU A 166 -9.93 -3.76 1.85
C GLU A 166 -11.08 -3.55 2.86
N LEU A 167 -12.03 -2.67 2.58
CA LEU A 167 -13.25 -2.51 3.38
C LEU A 167 -14.11 -3.78 3.38
N GLU A 168 -14.25 -4.46 2.23
CA GLU A 168 -14.95 -5.75 2.14
C GLU A 168 -14.27 -6.84 2.97
N LEU A 169 -12.94 -6.84 3.01
CA LEU A 169 -12.17 -7.73 3.88
C LEU A 169 -12.41 -7.41 5.35
N LEU A 170 -12.34 -6.13 5.74
CA LEU A 170 -12.61 -5.71 7.12
C LEU A 170 -14.05 -6.08 7.53
N ARG A 171 -15.01 -6.02 6.61
CA ARG A 171 -16.40 -6.44 6.85
C ARG A 171 -16.48 -7.93 7.12
N ALA A 172 -15.76 -8.73 6.33
CA ALA A 172 -15.67 -10.17 6.55
C ALA A 172 -15.03 -10.49 7.90
N VAL A 173 -14.01 -9.73 8.31
CA VAL A 173 -13.36 -9.88 9.62
C VAL A 173 -14.30 -9.52 10.77
N ALA A 174 -15.00 -8.39 10.68
CA ALA A 174 -15.94 -7.92 11.71
C ALA A 174 -17.10 -8.88 11.96
N ALA A 175 -17.47 -9.70 10.96
CA ALA A 175 -18.49 -10.73 11.11
C ALA A 175 -18.06 -11.91 12.00
N HIS A 176 -16.76 -12.09 12.22
CA HIS A 176 -16.20 -13.27 12.92
C HIS A 176 -15.29 -12.91 14.11
N ALA A 177 -14.94 -11.64 14.30
CA ALA A 177 -14.07 -11.16 15.36
C ALA A 177 -14.38 -9.70 15.73
N ASP A 178 -14.08 -9.31 16.97
CA ASP A 178 -14.11 -7.92 17.41
C ASP A 178 -13.08 -7.11 16.63
N LEU A 179 -13.55 -6.20 15.79
CA LEU A 179 -12.71 -5.36 14.94
C LEU A 179 -12.55 -3.96 15.56
N CYS A 180 -11.31 -3.55 15.78
CA CYS A 180 -10.97 -2.18 16.13
C CYS A 180 -10.01 -1.60 15.08
N VAL A 181 -10.35 -0.45 14.51
CA VAL A 181 -9.56 0.23 13.49
C VAL A 181 -9.14 1.60 14.02
N ALA A 182 -7.83 1.83 14.11
CA ALA A 182 -7.27 3.13 14.38
C ALA A 182 -7.13 3.92 13.07
N LEU A 183 -7.78 5.09 13.01
CA LEU A 183 -7.67 6.04 11.92
C LEU A 183 -7.11 7.38 12.42
N PRO A 184 -6.22 8.03 11.66
CA PRO A 184 -5.75 9.36 12.00
C PRO A 184 -6.87 10.40 11.83
N SER A 185 -6.87 11.44 12.65
CA SER A 185 -7.77 12.58 12.48
C SER A 185 -7.30 13.49 11.33
N TRP A 186 -7.50 13.05 10.09
CA TRP A 186 -7.10 13.75 8.87
C TRP A 186 -8.20 13.67 7.81
N GLY A 187 -8.49 14.75 7.10
CA GLY A 187 -9.62 14.78 6.15
C GLY A 187 -9.61 13.69 5.06
N GLY A 188 -8.43 13.17 4.70
CA GLY A 188 -8.33 12.07 3.73
C GLY A 188 -8.85 10.72 4.24
N SER A 189 -9.00 10.53 5.56
CA SER A 189 -9.54 9.29 6.13
C SER A 189 -11.06 9.32 6.30
N GLU A 190 -11.75 10.43 6.01
CA GLU A 190 -13.21 10.52 6.17
C GLU A 190 -13.98 9.47 5.36
N PRO A 191 -13.65 9.19 4.08
CA PRO A 191 -14.34 8.13 3.34
C PRO A 191 -14.19 6.74 4.00
N ALA A 192 -13.02 6.47 4.58
CA ALA A 192 -12.79 5.23 5.33
C ALA A 192 -13.60 5.21 6.64
N ARG A 193 -13.65 6.34 7.35
CA ARG A 193 -14.44 6.50 8.58
C ARG A 193 -15.93 6.28 8.32
N GLU A 194 -16.49 6.92 7.30
CA GLU A 194 -17.89 6.76 6.90
C GLU A 194 -18.21 5.30 6.57
N ALA A 195 -17.38 4.65 5.76
CA ALA A 195 -17.58 3.25 5.41
C ALA A 195 -17.52 2.31 6.63
N LEU A 196 -16.63 2.56 7.60
CA LEU A 196 -16.54 1.76 8.83
C LEU A 196 -17.75 1.99 9.75
N LEU A 197 -18.28 3.22 9.82
CA LEU A 197 -19.52 3.51 10.54
C LEU A 197 -20.72 2.83 9.90
N GLU A 198 -20.83 2.83 8.57
CA GLU A 198 -21.87 2.09 7.83
C GLU A 198 -21.79 0.57 8.07
N MET A 199 -20.60 0.05 8.40
CA MET A 199 -20.42 -1.34 8.80
C MET A 199 -20.89 -1.63 10.23
N GLY A 200 -21.29 -0.60 10.99
CA GLY A 200 -21.79 -0.72 12.36
C GLY A 200 -20.71 -0.61 13.44
N LEU A 201 -19.51 -0.13 13.11
CA LEU A 201 -18.48 0.12 14.13
C LEU A 201 -18.82 1.36 14.96
N GLU A 202 -18.51 1.31 16.25
CA GLU A 202 -18.59 2.47 17.13
C GLU A 202 -17.36 3.37 16.97
N GLU A 203 -17.57 4.68 16.85
CA GLU A 203 -16.48 5.66 16.84
C GLU A 203 -16.12 6.09 18.26
N ARG A 204 -14.82 6.02 18.59
CA ARG A 204 -14.25 6.65 19.79
C ARG A 204 -13.16 7.63 19.38
N ARG A 205 -13.36 8.91 19.66
CA ARG A 205 -12.37 9.96 19.40
C ARG A 205 -11.47 10.13 20.62
N LEU A 206 -10.17 9.90 20.43
CA LEU A 206 -9.16 10.17 21.43
C LEU A 206 -8.82 11.67 21.38
N LEU A 207 -9.18 12.40 22.44
CA LEU A 207 -9.06 13.87 22.52
C LEU A 207 -7.67 14.33 23.00
N GLU A 208 -6.85 13.44 23.56
CA GLU A 208 -5.48 13.77 23.94
C GLU A 208 -4.58 13.87 22.71
N VAL A 209 -4.31 15.12 22.33
CA VAL A 209 -3.41 15.44 21.23
C VAL A 209 -1.96 15.36 21.73
N ARG A 210 -1.09 14.71 20.95
CA ARG A 210 0.37 14.76 21.13
C ARG A 210 0.82 16.19 21.45
N ARG A 211 1.85 16.34 22.30
CA ARG A 211 2.48 17.65 22.58
C ARG A 211 2.64 18.45 21.28
N TYR A 212 2.21 19.71 21.28
CA TYR A 212 2.39 20.60 20.13
C TYR A 212 3.88 20.57 19.73
N PRO A 213 4.21 20.15 18.50
CA PRO A 213 5.59 20.09 18.08
C PRO A 213 6.15 21.51 18.00
N GLN A 214 7.36 21.71 18.50
CA GLN A 214 8.09 22.93 18.19
C GLN A 214 8.52 22.87 16.73
N ALA A 215 7.78 23.56 15.87
CA ALA A 215 8.08 23.66 14.45
C ALA A 215 9.13 24.76 14.22
N GLN A 216 10.17 24.43 13.46
CA GLN A 216 11.16 25.40 13.00
C GLN A 216 11.35 25.22 11.50
N ILE A 217 11.30 26.33 10.77
CA ILE A 217 11.56 26.36 9.33
C ILE A 217 12.99 26.89 9.14
N VAL A 218 13.76 26.17 8.35
CA VAL A 218 15.12 26.55 8.00
C VAL A 218 15.23 26.60 6.49
N ARG A 219 15.83 27.68 5.99
CA ARG A 219 16.19 27.81 4.59
C ARG A 219 17.69 27.57 4.46
N ALA A 220 18.07 26.72 3.54
CA ALA A 220 19.45 26.52 3.12
C ALA A 220 19.59 26.96 1.67
N ASP A 221 20.77 27.48 1.32
CA ASP A 221 21.04 28.00 -0.02
C ASP A 221 21.36 26.88 -1.03
N THR A 222 21.83 25.73 -0.54
CA THR A 222 22.06 24.52 -1.34
C THR A 222 21.59 23.27 -0.61
N MET A 223 21.46 22.17 -1.35
CA MET A 223 21.11 20.88 -0.79
C MET A 223 22.16 20.35 0.19
N GLU A 224 23.44 20.61 -0.08
CA GLU A 224 24.56 20.23 0.79
C GLU A 224 24.51 21.01 2.11
N ALA A 225 24.18 22.31 2.03
CA ALA A 225 23.97 23.14 3.21
C ALA A 225 22.75 22.65 4.02
N GLU A 226 21.67 22.25 3.35
CA GLU A 226 20.51 21.65 4.00
C GLU A 226 20.85 20.34 4.72
N ALA A 227 21.56 19.43 4.04
CA ALA A 227 21.98 18.16 4.63
C ALA A 227 22.91 18.36 5.84
N ALA A 228 23.85 19.31 5.77
CA ALA A 228 24.72 19.66 6.87
C ALA A 228 23.95 20.26 8.05
N GLU A 229 22.95 21.11 7.79
CA GLU A 229 22.09 21.69 8.82
C GLU A 229 21.21 20.63 9.50
N ILE A 230 20.68 19.66 8.75
CA ILE A 230 19.97 18.50 9.30
C ILE A 230 20.91 17.72 10.24
N ALA A 231 22.13 17.42 9.80
CA ALA A 231 23.11 16.70 10.62
C ALA A 231 23.47 17.46 11.90
N ARG A 232 23.72 18.78 11.78
CA ARG A 232 24.00 19.66 12.92
C ARG A 232 22.88 19.60 13.97
N ARG A 233 21.62 19.71 13.54
CA ARG A 233 20.45 19.64 14.44
C ARG A 233 20.27 18.29 15.11
N ILE A 234 20.53 17.20 14.39
CA ILE A 234 20.50 15.86 14.97
C ILE A 234 21.54 15.76 16.10
N LEU A 235 22.76 16.27 15.87
CA LEU A 235 23.82 16.27 16.88
C LEU A 235 23.51 17.19 18.06
N ASP A 236 22.91 18.36 17.83
CA ASP A 236 22.47 19.26 18.90
C ASP A 236 21.44 18.58 19.83
N GLU A 237 20.44 17.92 19.25
CA GLU A 237 19.43 17.20 20.02
C GLU A 237 20.02 15.96 20.71
N ALA A 238 20.96 15.25 20.07
CA ALA A 238 21.71 14.17 20.71
C ALA A 238 22.53 14.67 21.91
N GLY A 239 23.20 15.82 21.77
CA GLY A 239 23.95 16.49 22.83
C GLY A 239 23.06 16.94 24.00
N ARG A 240 21.77 17.18 23.75
CA ARG A 240 20.74 17.45 24.77
C ARG A 240 20.17 16.17 25.41
N GLY A 241 20.67 15.00 25.04
CA GLY A 241 20.28 13.71 25.61
C GLY A 241 19.16 12.98 24.84
N ARG A 242 18.70 13.49 23.69
CA ARG A 242 17.73 12.75 22.86
C ARG A 242 18.43 11.58 22.16
N SER A 243 17.81 10.40 22.18
CA SER A 243 18.41 9.24 21.53
C SER A 243 18.28 9.33 19.99
N PHE A 244 19.30 8.89 19.23
CA PHE A 244 19.23 8.85 17.75
C PHE A 244 18.01 8.09 17.22
N ARG A 245 17.54 7.08 17.96
CA ARG A 245 16.36 6.29 17.58
C ARG A 245 15.03 7.05 17.64
N GLU A 246 15.01 8.18 18.36
CA GLU A 246 13.84 9.06 18.51
C GLU A 246 13.83 10.17 17.45
N MET A 247 14.85 10.20 16.59
CA MET A 247 15.01 11.18 15.53
C MET A 247 14.82 10.52 14.17
N GLY A 248 14.06 11.17 13.30
CA GLY A 248 13.78 10.70 11.95
C GLY A 248 13.88 11.83 10.94
N VAL A 249 14.36 11.49 9.73
CA VAL A 249 14.42 12.41 8.59
C VAL A 249 13.52 11.87 7.49
N VAL A 250 12.57 12.69 7.05
CA VAL A 250 11.61 12.35 5.99
C VAL A 250 11.92 13.19 4.78
N VAL A 251 12.11 12.54 3.63
CA VAL A 251 12.33 13.19 2.34
C VAL A 251 11.26 12.73 1.36
N ARG A 252 10.78 13.64 0.51
CA ARG A 252 9.69 13.36 -0.43
C ARG A 252 10.08 12.37 -1.53
N SER A 253 11.32 12.45 -2.00
CA SER A 253 11.86 11.60 -3.04
C SER A 253 13.25 11.12 -2.67
N ARG A 254 13.62 9.92 -3.16
CA ARG A 254 14.95 9.36 -2.92
C ARG A 254 16.05 10.25 -3.52
N ALA A 255 15.93 10.55 -4.81
CA ALA A 255 16.82 11.46 -5.49
C ALA A 255 16.30 12.90 -5.27
N PRO A 256 17.19 13.88 -5.00
CA PRO A 256 18.65 13.75 -4.88
C PRO A 256 19.16 13.46 -3.44
N TYR A 257 18.30 13.54 -2.43
CA TYR A 257 18.71 13.67 -1.02
C TYR A 257 19.35 12.43 -0.38
N VAL A 258 18.94 11.21 -0.76
CA VAL A 258 19.31 10.02 0.03
C VAL A 258 20.80 9.71 -0.02
N SER A 259 21.45 9.89 -1.17
CA SER A 259 22.90 9.70 -1.30
C SER A 259 23.65 10.76 -0.51
N LEU A 260 23.26 12.02 -0.66
CA LEU A 260 23.85 13.16 0.04
C LEU A 260 23.73 13.05 1.57
N LEU A 261 22.55 12.69 2.08
CA LEU A 261 22.34 12.48 3.52
C LEU A 261 23.18 11.32 4.05
N ARG A 262 23.37 10.25 3.26
CA ARG A 262 24.21 9.11 3.66
C ARG A 262 25.67 9.53 3.84
N GLU A 263 26.23 10.21 2.86
CA GLU A 263 27.61 10.72 2.94
C GLU A 263 27.76 11.71 4.09
N THR A 264 26.78 12.61 4.26
CA THR A 264 26.78 13.61 5.32
C THR A 264 26.73 12.96 6.70
N PHE A 265 25.80 12.02 6.93
CA PHE A 265 25.69 11.33 8.22
C PHE A 265 26.91 10.48 8.53
N GLN A 266 27.50 9.83 7.53
CA GLN A 266 28.77 9.11 7.71
C GLN A 266 29.90 10.06 8.11
N ARG A 267 30.02 11.22 7.45
CA ARG A 267 31.02 12.25 7.78
C ARG A 267 30.87 12.78 9.20
N PHE A 268 29.64 12.95 9.68
CA PHE A 268 29.34 13.47 11.02
C PHE A 268 29.20 12.38 12.09
N GLY A 269 29.42 11.10 11.77
CA GLY A 269 29.34 9.99 12.72
C GLY A 269 27.91 9.70 13.24
N ILE A 270 26.87 10.09 12.48
CA ILE A 270 25.47 9.87 12.85
C ILE A 270 25.04 8.47 12.40
N PRO A 271 24.62 7.59 13.33
CA PRO A 271 24.09 6.28 12.97
C PRO A 271 22.70 6.44 12.33
N ALA A 272 22.54 5.97 11.08
CA ALA A 272 21.29 6.11 10.34
C ALA A 272 20.88 4.82 9.60
N ARG A 273 19.59 4.48 9.69
CA ARG A 273 18.96 3.41 8.89
C ARG A 273 18.14 4.05 7.76
N PHE A 274 18.42 3.66 6.52
CA PHE A 274 17.74 4.16 5.33
C PHE A 274 16.74 3.13 4.81
N TYR A 275 15.48 3.52 4.61
CA TYR A 275 14.37 2.62 4.23
C TYR A 275 14.07 2.57 2.73
N PHE A 276 14.95 3.11 1.86
CA PHE A 276 14.79 3.05 0.41
C PHE A 276 15.40 1.76 -0.17
N GLY A 277 14.65 1.04 -1.01
CA GLY A 277 15.19 -0.12 -1.73
C GLY A 277 16.27 0.28 -2.74
N VAL A 278 17.32 -0.52 -2.91
CA VAL A 278 18.41 -0.24 -3.89
C VAL A 278 17.94 -0.63 -5.30
N PRO A 279 18.08 0.21 -6.34
CA PRO A 279 17.72 -0.17 -7.69
C PRO A 279 18.67 -1.29 -8.15
N LEU A 280 18.14 -2.34 -8.76
CA LEU A 280 18.96 -3.45 -9.26
C LEU A 280 20.02 -2.98 -10.27
N ALA A 281 19.72 -1.94 -11.06
CA ALA A 281 20.65 -1.33 -12.01
C ALA A 281 21.87 -0.67 -11.35
N SER A 282 21.86 -0.44 -10.03
CA SER A 282 23.01 0.08 -9.29
C SER A 282 23.80 -1.01 -8.55
N LEU A 283 23.46 -2.28 -8.72
CA LEU A 283 24.23 -3.41 -8.19
C LEU A 283 25.21 -3.89 -9.28
N PRO A 284 26.44 -4.28 -8.92
CA PRO A 284 27.35 -4.91 -9.87
C PRO A 284 26.74 -6.21 -10.40
N ALA A 285 26.95 -6.45 -11.70
CA ALA A 285 26.49 -7.63 -12.42
C ALA A 285 27.14 -8.93 -11.93
#